data_AF-A0A656JIQ2-F1
#
_entry.id   AF-A0A656JIQ2-F1
#
_cell.length_a   1.000
_cell.length_b   1.000
_cell.length_c   1.000
_cell.angle_alpha   90.00
_cell.angle_beta   90.00
_cell.angle_gamma   90.00
#
_symmetry.space_group_name_H-M   'P 1'
#
loop_
_entity.id
_entity.type
_entity.pdbx_description
1 polymer ?
#
loop_
_entity_poly.entity_id
_entity_poly.type
_entity_poly.pdbx_seq_one_letter_code
_entity_poly.pdbx_strand_id
1 'polypeptide(L)'
;MRAAFGVDDLKDAIWEDDLPSELDDLLETHMSEATGGTNATNFQLQDLQITQVEYDENLGLLTLLGSFTYAGDQDPDRMYHGAAFFLQAKFFLIRRFDRWSFDEDHEFEIIAGESDVDRDREDQLDSEYQDYLDSLSSHAKAND
;
A
#
# COMPACT_ATOMS: atom_id res chain seq x y z
N MET A 1 -7.16 -13.01 -24.27
CA MET A 1 -6.63 -11.98 -23.36
C MET A 1 -5.36 -11.37 -23.96
N ARG A 2 -4.28 -12.15 -24.11
CA ARG A 2 -3.00 -11.68 -24.69
C ARG A 2 -3.08 -10.98 -26.05
N ALA A 3 -3.86 -11.50 -27.00
CA ALA A 3 -4.01 -10.87 -28.32
C ALA A 3 -4.77 -9.53 -28.33
N ALA A 4 -5.51 -9.21 -27.27
CA ALA A 4 -6.27 -7.96 -27.15
C ALA A 4 -5.61 -6.96 -26.18
N PHE A 5 -4.93 -7.47 -25.15
CA PHE A 5 -4.43 -6.71 -24.01
C PHE A 5 -2.92 -6.82 -23.79
N GLY A 6 -2.19 -7.51 -24.65
CA GLY A 6 -0.74 -7.74 -24.49
C GLY A 6 -0.38 -8.72 -23.37
N VAL A 7 -1.25 -8.87 -22.37
CA VAL A 7 -1.05 -9.69 -21.16
C VAL A 7 -1.92 -10.94 -21.12
N ASP A 8 -1.41 -11.98 -20.45
CA ASP A 8 -2.16 -13.21 -20.22
C ASP A 8 -3.23 -13.06 -19.12
N ASP A 9 -2.93 -12.27 -18.08
CA ASP A 9 -3.84 -11.83 -17.03
C ASP A 9 -3.83 -10.29 -16.95
N LEU A 10 -4.99 -9.65 -16.86
CA LEU A 10 -5.11 -8.20 -16.72
C LEU A 10 -4.46 -7.68 -15.42
N LYS A 11 -4.31 -8.53 -14.40
CA LYS A 11 -3.53 -8.21 -13.19
C LYS A 11 -2.09 -7.86 -13.51
N ASP A 12 -1.54 -8.45 -14.56
CA ASP A 12 -0.13 -8.29 -14.92
C ASP A 12 0.13 -6.99 -15.69
N ALA A 13 -0.92 -6.26 -16.10
CA ALA A 13 -0.79 -5.03 -16.86
C ALA A 13 0.04 -3.95 -16.15
N ILE A 14 0.01 -3.92 -14.81
CA ILE A 14 0.79 -2.98 -13.99
C ILE A 14 2.31 -3.21 -14.08
N TRP A 15 2.74 -4.38 -14.58
CA TRP A 15 4.13 -4.78 -14.73
C TRP A 15 4.68 -4.61 -16.15
N GLU A 16 3.88 -4.10 -17.07
CA GLU A 16 4.26 -3.91 -18.47
C GLU A 16 5.03 -2.60 -18.69
N ASP A 17 5.93 -2.61 -19.68
CA ASP A 17 6.68 -1.44 -20.14
C ASP A 17 7.37 -0.67 -18.99
N ASP A 18 7.12 0.64 -18.90
CA ASP A 18 7.71 1.56 -17.93
C ASP A 18 6.81 1.79 -16.70
N LEU A 19 5.65 1.10 -16.62
CA LEU A 19 4.66 1.31 -15.55
C LEU A 19 5.21 1.11 -14.14
N PRO A 20 6.09 0.12 -13.85
CA PRO A 20 6.66 -0.02 -12.51
C PRO A 20 7.48 1.21 -12.10
N SER A 21 8.30 1.76 -13.00
CA SER A 21 9.07 2.97 -12.71
C SER A 21 8.18 4.21 -12.61
N GLU A 22 7.17 4.34 -13.49
CA GLU A 22 6.19 5.42 -13.40
C GLU A 22 5.43 5.37 -12.06
N LEU A 23 5.10 4.16 -11.58
CA LEU A 23 4.45 3.96 -10.29
C LEU A 23 5.36 4.38 -9.13
N ASP A 24 6.64 4.02 -9.16
CA ASP A 24 7.59 4.45 -8.13
C ASP A 24 7.70 5.99 -8.07
N ASP A 25 7.79 6.67 -9.23
CA ASP A 25 7.84 8.13 -9.31
C ASP A 25 6.55 8.79 -8.77
N LEU A 26 5.39 8.21 -9.10
CA LEU A 26 4.08 8.65 -8.60
C LEU A 26 4.00 8.48 -7.08
N LEU A 27 4.46 7.35 -6.55
CA LEU A 27 4.47 7.08 -5.10
C LEU A 27 5.43 8.01 -4.37
N GLU A 28 6.63 8.27 -4.89
CA GLU A 28 7.58 9.22 -4.30
C GLU A 28 6.92 10.60 -4.14
N THR A 29 6.23 11.06 -5.19
CA THR A 29 5.55 12.35 -5.18
C THR A 29 4.42 12.39 -4.16
N HIS A 30 3.49 11.42 -4.22
CA HIS A 30 2.31 11.37 -3.37
C HIS A 30 2.62 11.10 -1.90
N MET A 31 3.63 10.28 -1.61
CA MET A 31 4.01 9.90 -0.25
C MET A 31 5.08 10.82 0.35
N SER A 32 5.54 11.85 -0.36
CA SER A 32 6.61 12.76 0.08
C SER A 32 6.35 13.39 1.47
N GLU A 33 5.13 13.85 1.74
CA GLU A 33 4.77 14.40 3.06
C GLU A 33 4.81 13.34 4.16
N ALA A 34 4.22 12.17 3.91
CA ALA A 34 4.17 11.07 4.88
C ALA A 34 5.57 10.53 5.19
N THR A 35 6.37 10.25 4.16
CA THR A 35 7.76 9.78 4.29
C THR A 35 8.67 10.82 4.95
N GLY A 36 8.43 12.12 4.72
CA GLY A 36 9.16 13.20 5.40
C GLY A 36 8.96 13.24 6.93
N GLY A 37 7.87 12.65 7.43
CA GLY A 37 7.63 12.43 8.85
C GLY A 37 8.40 11.27 9.46
N THR A 38 9.09 10.47 8.64
CA THR A 38 9.78 9.25 9.07
C THR A 38 11.28 9.43 9.34
N ASN A 39 11.93 8.41 9.90
CA ASN A 39 13.40 8.35 9.94
C ASN A 39 14.01 7.48 8.82
N ALA A 40 13.23 7.16 7.78
CA ALA A 40 13.69 6.34 6.66
C ALA A 40 13.91 7.18 5.39
N THR A 41 14.68 6.61 4.47
CA THR A 41 14.98 7.17 3.13
C THR A 41 14.93 6.05 2.09
N ASN A 42 15.12 6.35 0.80
CA ASN A 42 15.09 5.34 -0.28
C ASN A 42 13.82 4.48 -0.27
N PHE A 43 12.66 5.10 -0.10
CA PHE A 43 11.41 4.37 -0.12
C PHE A 43 11.17 3.71 -1.48
N GLN A 44 10.68 2.47 -1.45
CA GLN A 44 10.40 1.67 -2.63
C GLN A 44 9.10 0.89 -2.46
N LEU A 45 8.41 0.66 -3.58
CA LEU A 45 7.29 -0.27 -3.65
C LEU A 45 7.77 -1.70 -3.36
N GLN A 46 7.08 -2.38 -2.46
CA GLN A 46 7.33 -3.77 -2.08
C GLN A 46 6.00 -4.54 -2.02
N ASP A 47 6.06 -5.84 -2.33
CA ASP A 47 4.96 -6.78 -2.16
C ASP A 47 3.60 -6.35 -2.77
N LEU A 48 3.61 -5.67 -3.93
CA LEU A 48 2.38 -5.30 -4.62
C LEU A 48 1.59 -6.55 -5.04
N GLN A 49 0.37 -6.66 -4.53
CA GLN A 49 -0.55 -7.76 -4.83
C GLN A 49 -1.88 -7.21 -5.34
N ILE A 50 -2.25 -7.58 -6.57
CA ILE A 50 -3.53 -7.20 -7.16
C ILE A 50 -4.65 -8.16 -6.73
N THR A 51 -5.59 -7.63 -5.96
CA THR A 51 -6.70 -8.37 -5.35
C THR A 51 -7.93 -8.41 -6.25
N GLN A 52 -8.25 -7.30 -6.92
CA GLN A 52 -9.41 -7.18 -7.81
C GLN A 52 -9.04 -6.45 -9.10
N VAL A 53 -9.74 -6.82 -10.18
CA VAL A 53 -9.58 -6.27 -11.53
C VAL A 53 -10.96 -5.95 -12.10
N GLU A 54 -11.09 -4.78 -12.70
CA GLU A 54 -12.27 -4.36 -13.44
C GLU A 54 -11.84 -3.66 -14.73
N TYR A 55 -12.45 -4.05 -15.87
CA TYR A 55 -12.14 -3.44 -17.17
C TYR A 55 -13.41 -2.91 -17.82
N ASP A 56 -13.44 -1.62 -18.14
CA ASP A 56 -14.51 -0.98 -18.91
C ASP A 56 -14.13 -0.94 -20.39
N GLU A 57 -14.78 -1.78 -21.19
CA GLU A 57 -14.54 -1.86 -22.64
C GLU A 57 -14.96 -0.60 -23.41
N ASN A 58 -15.91 0.20 -22.88
CA ASN A 58 -16.38 1.41 -23.55
C ASN A 58 -15.37 2.55 -23.39
N LEU A 59 -14.72 2.61 -22.23
CA LEU A 59 -13.74 3.64 -21.89
C LEU A 59 -12.30 3.19 -22.19
N GLY A 60 -12.06 1.88 -22.32
CA GLY A 60 -10.72 1.32 -22.44
C GLY A 60 -9.92 1.43 -21.13
N LEU A 61 -10.63 1.46 -20.00
CA LEU A 61 -10.08 1.73 -18.67
C LEU A 61 -9.99 0.44 -17.86
N LEU A 62 -8.80 0.15 -17.35
CA LEU A 62 -8.52 -0.95 -16.44
C LEU A 62 -8.31 -0.39 -15.03
N THR A 63 -9.14 -0.82 -14.09
CA THR A 63 -9.02 -0.50 -12.67
C THR A 63 -8.48 -1.72 -11.93
N LEU A 64 -7.35 -1.56 -11.24
CA LEU A 64 -6.70 -2.59 -10.44
C LEU A 64 -6.74 -2.19 -8.98
N LEU A 65 -7.32 -3.03 -8.13
CA LEU A 65 -7.26 -2.84 -6.67
C LEU A 65 -6.13 -3.70 -6.11
N GLY A 66 -5.15 -3.06 -5.49
CA GLY A 66 -3.99 -3.75 -4.92
C GLY A 66 -3.68 -3.33 -3.49
N SER A 67 -2.97 -4.20 -2.79
CA SER A 67 -2.31 -3.90 -1.53
C SER A 67 -0.80 -3.99 -1.71
N PHE A 68 -0.05 -3.10 -1.08
CA PHE A 68 1.41 -3.08 -1.15
C PHE A 68 2.01 -2.48 0.11
N THR A 69 3.32 -2.70 0.27
CA THR A 69 4.13 -2.06 1.29
C THR A 69 4.98 -0.99 0.61
N TYR A 70 5.03 0.21 1.19
CA TYR A 70 5.96 1.25 0.77
C TYR A 70 6.95 1.49 1.91
N ALA A 71 8.18 1.03 1.74
CA ALA A 71 9.15 0.96 2.83
C ALA A 71 10.51 1.53 2.41
N GLY A 72 11.16 2.19 3.35
CA GLY A 72 12.48 2.80 3.17
C GLY A 72 13.53 2.21 4.11
N ASP A 73 14.78 2.54 3.81
CA ASP A 73 15.95 2.25 4.63
C ASP A 73 15.98 3.17 5.85
N GLN A 74 15.92 2.59 7.04
CA GLN A 74 16.07 3.34 8.29
C GLN A 74 17.45 3.98 8.40
N ASP A 75 17.49 5.23 8.84
CA ASP A 75 18.73 5.89 9.23
C ASP A 75 19.12 5.46 10.66
N PRO A 76 20.22 4.69 10.84
CA PRO A 76 20.63 4.18 12.15
C PRO A 76 21.17 5.28 13.08
N ASP A 77 21.51 6.46 12.55
CA ASP A 77 22.02 7.60 13.34
C ASP A 77 20.88 8.48 13.89
N ARG A 78 19.62 8.18 13.54
CA ARG A 78 18.42 8.90 14.00
C ARG A 78 17.53 8.02 14.86
N MET A 79 16.79 8.65 15.77
CA MET A 79 15.75 7.93 16.53
C MET A 79 14.69 7.38 15.57
N TYR A 80 14.21 6.18 15.88
CA TYR A 80 13.15 5.54 15.12
C TYR A 80 11.88 6.38 15.11
N HIS A 81 11.35 6.60 13.91
CA HIS A 81 10.10 7.30 13.65
C HIS A 81 9.42 6.66 12.42
N GLY A 82 9.24 5.35 12.44
CA GLY A 82 8.60 4.61 11.33
C GLY A 82 9.46 4.48 10.08
N ALA A 83 9.21 3.45 9.30
CA ALA A 83 9.96 3.12 8.08
C ALA A 83 9.10 2.49 6.98
N ALA A 84 7.88 2.07 7.28
CA ALA A 84 7.00 1.40 6.34
C ALA A 84 5.56 1.88 6.43
N PHE A 85 4.91 1.90 5.27
CA PHE A 85 3.47 2.12 5.12
C PHE A 85 2.85 0.90 4.45
N PHE A 86 1.74 0.43 4.99
CA PHE A 86 0.95 -0.66 4.42
C PHE A 86 -0.31 -0.07 3.79
N LEU A 87 -0.38 -0.13 2.46
CA LEU A 87 -1.33 0.65 1.68
C LEU A 87 -2.25 -0.24 0.85
N GLN A 88 -3.46 0.23 0.64
CA GLN A 88 -4.39 -0.28 -0.35
C GLN A 88 -4.74 0.84 -1.32
N ALA A 89 -4.60 0.59 -2.62
CA ALA A 89 -4.87 1.58 -3.65
C ALA A 89 -5.58 1.00 -4.87
N LYS A 90 -6.30 1.87 -5.58
CA LYS A 90 -6.73 1.62 -6.96
C LYS A 90 -5.73 2.22 -7.92
N PHE A 91 -5.37 1.49 -8.96
CA PHE A 91 -4.57 1.97 -10.09
C PHE A 91 -5.45 2.00 -11.32
N PHE A 92 -5.36 3.09 -12.10
CA PHE A 92 -6.16 3.29 -13.29
C PHE A 92 -5.25 3.32 -14.51
N LEU A 93 -5.40 2.31 -15.37
CA LEU A 93 -4.61 2.14 -16.56
C LEU A 93 -5.48 2.27 -17.80
N ILE A 94 -4.98 2.98 -18.81
CA ILE A 94 -5.62 3.09 -20.12
C ILE A 94 -4.74 2.37 -21.14
N ARG A 95 -5.39 1.65 -22.07
CA ARG A 95 -4.68 1.05 -23.21
C ARG A 95 -4.77 1.97 -24.43
N ARG A 96 -3.63 2.48 -24.90
CA ARG A 96 -3.53 3.26 -26.16
C ARG A 96 -2.36 2.76 -26.99
N PHE A 97 -2.57 2.64 -28.30
CA PHE A 97 -1.53 2.22 -29.25
C PHE A 97 -0.80 0.92 -28.84
N ASP A 98 -1.55 -0.03 -28.28
CA ASP A 98 -1.06 -1.33 -27.79
C ASP A 98 -0.17 -1.29 -26.53
N ARG A 99 -0.04 -0.12 -25.90
CA ARG A 99 0.68 0.11 -24.63
C ARG A 99 -0.30 0.47 -23.51
N TRP A 100 0.04 0.04 -22.28
CA TRP A 100 -0.62 0.49 -21.07
C TRP A 100 0.07 1.76 -20.54
N SER A 101 -0.71 2.70 -20.04
CA SER A 101 -0.25 3.90 -19.34
C SER A 101 -1.18 4.19 -18.18
N PHE A 102 -0.71 4.89 -17.16
CA PHE A 102 -1.62 5.48 -16.16
C PHE A 102 -2.61 6.44 -16.83
N ASP A 103 -3.81 6.55 -16.26
CA ASP A 103 -4.77 7.57 -16.67
C ASP A 103 -4.24 8.96 -16.33
N GLU A 104 -4.31 9.89 -17.29
CA GLU A 104 -3.72 11.24 -17.16
C GLU A 104 -4.49 12.13 -16.17
N ASP A 105 -5.78 11.84 -15.96
CA ASP A 105 -6.62 12.60 -15.04
C ASP A 105 -6.66 12.00 -13.63
N HIS A 106 -6.40 10.70 -13.50
CA HIS A 106 -6.52 9.97 -12.25
C HIS A 106 -5.65 8.70 -12.23
N GLU A 107 -4.35 8.85 -11.97
CA GLU A 107 -3.37 7.75 -12.06
C GLU A 107 -3.65 6.64 -11.03
N PHE A 108 -3.87 7.03 -9.78
CA PHE A 108 -4.18 6.12 -8.68
C PHE A 108 -4.88 6.81 -7.50
N GLU A 109 -5.50 6.01 -6.63
CA GLU A 109 -6.20 6.46 -5.43
C GLU A 109 -5.82 5.57 -4.24
N ILE A 110 -5.22 6.13 -3.19
CA ILE A 110 -5.03 5.42 -1.91
C ILE A 110 -6.37 5.38 -1.18
N ILE A 111 -6.85 4.17 -0.90
CA ILE A 111 -8.15 3.92 -0.24
C ILE A 111 -7.97 3.78 1.27
N ALA A 112 -6.89 3.11 1.68
CA ALA A 112 -6.57 2.85 3.06
C ALA A 112 -5.06 2.78 3.23
N GLY A 113 -4.58 3.15 4.42
CA GLY A 113 -3.17 3.11 4.74
C GLY A 113 -2.93 3.21 6.24
N GLU A 114 -1.90 2.54 6.70
CA GLU A 114 -1.39 2.60 8.08
C GLU A 114 0.13 2.51 8.08
N SER A 115 0.79 3.13 9.05
CA SER A 115 2.24 3.01 9.24
C SER A 115 2.59 1.82 10.14
N ASP A 116 3.84 1.39 10.09
CA ASP A 116 4.41 0.45 11.07
C ASP A 116 4.28 0.97 12.51
N VAL A 117 4.47 2.27 12.73
CA VAL A 117 4.27 2.89 14.05
C VAL A 117 2.81 2.81 14.52
N ASP A 118 1.84 2.95 13.62
CA ASP A 118 0.43 2.81 13.97
C ASP A 118 0.12 1.38 14.42
N ARG A 119 0.61 0.38 13.67
CA ARG A 119 0.46 -1.04 14.03
C ARG A 119 1.12 -1.37 15.37
N ASP A 120 2.36 -0.93 15.57
CA ASP A 120 3.09 -1.14 16.83
C ASP A 120 2.32 -0.56 18.03
N ARG A 121 1.68 0.59 17.84
CA ARG A 121 0.86 1.24 18.86
C ARG A 121 -0.43 0.49 19.15
N GLU A 122 -1.12 0.00 18.13
CA GLU A 122 -2.34 -0.80 18.30
C GLU A 122 -2.03 -2.11 19.05
N ASP A 123 -0.97 -2.82 18.66
CA ASP A 123 -0.53 -4.05 19.32
C ASP A 123 -0.19 -3.82 20.80
N GLN A 124 0.45 -2.69 21.12
CA GLN A 124 0.73 -2.30 22.50
C GLN A 124 -0.57 -2.08 23.31
N LEU A 125 -1.53 -1.34 22.74
CA LEU A 125 -2.80 -1.05 23.41
C LEU A 125 -3.62 -2.32 23.67
N ASP A 126 -3.62 -3.25 22.72
CA ASP A 126 -4.31 -4.54 22.87
C ASP A 126 -3.69 -5.38 23.99
N SER A 127 -2.35 -5.41 24.09
CA SER A 127 -1.66 -6.07 25.20
C SER A 127 -1.99 -5.43 26.55
N GLU A 128 -1.97 -4.10 26.64
CA GLU A 128 -2.29 -3.37 27.87
C GLU A 128 -3.75 -3.61 28.32
N TYR A 129 -4.68 -3.68 27.36
CA TYR A 129 -6.08 -3.97 27.63
C TYR A 129 -6.27 -5.40 28.14
N GLN A 130 -5.57 -6.37 27.55
CA GLN A 130 -5.62 -7.77 28.00
C GLN A 130 -5.09 -7.92 29.43
N ASP A 131 -3.96 -7.29 29.75
CA ASP A 131 -3.41 -7.27 31.11
C ASP A 131 -4.39 -6.67 32.12
N TYR A 132 -5.09 -5.60 31.73
CA TYR A 132 -6.13 -5.00 32.55
C TYR A 132 -7.30 -5.97 32.82
N LEU A 133 -7.81 -6.65 31.79
CA LEU A 133 -8.87 -7.65 31.95
C LEU A 133 -8.46 -8.81 32.88
N ASP A 134 -7.23 -9.29 32.74
CA ASP A 134 -6.69 -10.35 33.59
C ASP A 134 -6.50 -9.89 35.04
N SER A 135 -6.13 -8.62 35.25
CA SER A 135 -6.06 -8.02 36.58
C SER A 135 -7.43 -7.96 37.25
N LEU A 136 -8.50 -7.62 36.52
CA LEU A 136 -9.88 -7.60 37.03
C LEU A 136 -10.38 -9.00 37.36
N SER A 137 -10.12 -9.97 36.48
CA SER A 137 -10.46 -11.38 36.69
C SER A 137 -9.77 -11.96 37.92
N SER A 138 -8.50 -11.60 38.14
CA SER A 138 -7.72 -12.01 39.31
C SER A 138 -8.25 -11.38 40.60
N HIS A 139 -8.64 -10.10 40.57
CA HIS A 139 -9.26 -9.44 41.73
C HIS A 139 -10.65 -9.97 42.07
N ALA A 140 -11.44 -10.39 41.07
CA ALA A 140 -12.74 -11.01 41.29
C ALA A 140 -12.60 -12.39 41.96
N LYS A 141 -11.61 -13.21 41.54
CA LYS A 141 -11.33 -14.53 42.13
C LYS A 141 -10.72 -14.48 43.53
N ALA A 142 -10.07 -13.38 43.90
CA ALA A 142 -9.46 -13.21 45.22
C ALA A 142 -10.47 -12.77 46.31
N ASN A 143 -11.68 -12.36 45.90
CA ASN A 143 -12.74 -11.88 46.79
C ASN A 143 -13.93 -12.87 46.92
N ASP A 144 -13.79 -14.07 46.36
CA ASP A 144 -14.67 -15.25 46.56
C ASP A 144 -13.94 -16.30 47.44
#